data_AF-A0A1Z5JRY5-F1
#
_entry.id   AF-A0A1Z5JRY5-F1
#
_cell.length_a   1.000
_cell.length_b   1.000
_cell.length_c   1.000
_cell.angle_alpha   90.00
_cell.angle_beta   90.00
_cell.angle_gamma   90.00
#
_symmetry.space_group_name_H-M   'P 1'
#
loop_
_entity.id
_entity.type
_entity.pdbx_description
1 polymer ?
#
loop_
_entity_poly.entity_id
_entity_poly.type
_entity_poly.pdbx_seq_one_letter_code
_entity_poly.pdbx_strand_id
1 'polypeptide(L)'
;MVNKNRKNKSTNTADAIITRCLILLLASTLFLIFGPTRSMLDQHHDAMVLPQLPGPASSYAEVTELEHEDAFRATIQQCLPPNPKCKQFILPNNNNNKRRVAVIAPPGDLVAKERLQAIAQSHDNLELIFRTHVPPYGYGKTHGLTQVIRFIPQPLLLQVTDALQSLLQHGETHAIITLSDLKAGLRQILRFHCRLSHLAAHTALLSVAEKEDEEEISSVLQSFLFPDEKPPEPNNNNNNNTYIGNDDDPDALYQVHAADGTQTLTHVQSLSRVNVLNVLDQVLLDELQHTRNLTIWPCPSFWSAGDAPDPTKISPLVQRLAQALSPDCEDPYAKCWVERDKCEAVGDARCVKNKK
;
A
#
# COMPACT_ATOMS: atom_id res chain seq x y z
N MET A 1 39.86 -56.07 -53.33
CA MET A 1 39.04 -55.13 -54.13
C MET A 1 38.08 -54.42 -53.19
N VAL A 2 38.37 -53.16 -52.83
CA VAL A 2 37.57 -52.37 -51.88
C VAL A 2 36.74 -51.38 -52.68
N ASN A 3 35.42 -51.58 -52.71
CA ASN A 3 34.49 -50.76 -53.48
C ASN A 3 34.04 -49.56 -52.62
N LYS A 4 34.54 -48.38 -52.94
CA LYS A 4 34.26 -47.11 -52.22
C LYS A 4 33.01 -46.46 -52.81
N ASN A 5 31.85 -46.71 -52.20
CA ASN A 5 30.60 -46.02 -52.55
C ASN A 5 30.58 -44.60 -51.96
N ARG A 6 30.88 -43.61 -52.80
CA ARG A 6 30.77 -42.18 -52.49
C ARG A 6 29.31 -41.73 -52.71
N LYS A 7 28.51 -41.67 -51.65
CA LYS A 7 27.18 -41.04 -51.67
C LYS A 7 27.36 -39.51 -51.64
N ASN A 8 27.08 -38.84 -52.76
CA ASN A 8 26.96 -37.39 -52.81
C ASN A 8 25.68 -36.96 -52.07
N LYS A 9 25.86 -36.29 -50.93
CA LYS A 9 24.77 -35.73 -50.13
C LYS A 9 24.47 -34.34 -50.70
N SER A 10 23.47 -34.25 -51.57
CA SER A 10 22.91 -32.98 -52.03
C SER A 10 22.16 -32.35 -50.87
N THR A 11 22.81 -31.42 -50.16
CA THR A 11 22.16 -30.59 -49.16
C THR A 11 21.27 -29.58 -49.89
N ASN A 12 19.96 -29.74 -49.76
CA ASN A 12 18.97 -28.80 -50.27
C ASN A 12 19.21 -27.42 -49.64
N THR A 13 19.63 -26.47 -50.46
CA THR A 13 19.84 -25.06 -50.10
C THR A 13 18.58 -24.40 -49.56
N ALA A 14 17.39 -24.91 -49.91
CA ALA A 14 16.11 -24.45 -49.40
C ALA A 14 15.93 -24.68 -47.89
N ASP A 15 16.32 -25.85 -47.38
CA ASP A 15 16.16 -26.20 -45.96
C ASP A 15 17.06 -25.32 -45.07
N ALA A 16 18.23 -24.96 -45.59
CA ALA A 16 19.16 -24.05 -44.90
C ALA A 16 18.61 -22.62 -44.79
N ILE A 17 17.87 -22.15 -45.80
CA ILE A 17 17.25 -20.80 -45.78
C ILE A 17 16.08 -20.76 -44.79
N ILE A 18 15.21 -21.77 -44.83
CA ILE A 18 14.04 -21.86 -43.94
C ILE A 18 14.50 -21.91 -42.48
N THR A 19 15.51 -22.72 -42.17
CA THR A 19 16.07 -22.83 -40.82
C THR A 19 16.63 -21.48 -40.32
N ARG A 20 17.32 -20.73 -41.18
CA ARG A 20 17.85 -19.40 -40.83
C ARG A 20 16.75 -18.37 -40.57
N CYS A 21 15.70 -18.35 -41.40
CA CYS A 21 14.56 -17.47 -41.19
C CYS A 21 13.83 -17.77 -39.88
N LEU A 22 13.68 -19.04 -39.53
CA LEU A 22 12.98 -19.46 -38.31
C LEU A 22 13.77 -19.09 -37.05
N ILE A 23 15.10 -19.21 -37.09
CA ILE A 23 15.99 -18.76 -36.00
C ILE A 23 15.91 -17.24 -35.82
N LEU A 24 15.90 -16.46 -36.90
CA LEU A 24 15.79 -15.00 -36.81
C LEU A 24 14.43 -14.54 -36.26
N LEU A 25 13.34 -15.21 -36.67
CA LEU A 25 12.01 -14.95 -36.13
C LEU A 25 11.93 -15.26 -34.63
N LEU A 26 12.46 -16.41 -34.20
CA LEU A 26 12.52 -16.78 -32.78
C LEU A 26 13.36 -15.79 -31.98
N ALA A 27 14.55 -15.42 -32.47
CA ALA A 27 15.40 -14.44 -31.81
C ALA A 27 14.73 -13.06 -31.71
N SER A 28 14.05 -12.61 -32.75
CA SER A 28 13.25 -11.37 -32.76
C SER A 28 12.11 -11.43 -31.73
N THR A 29 11.34 -12.51 -31.68
CA THR A 29 10.25 -12.66 -30.70
C THR A 29 10.76 -12.71 -29.27
N LEU A 30 11.89 -13.40 -29.02
CA LEU A 30 12.52 -13.40 -27.71
C LEU A 30 13.00 -12.00 -27.34
N PHE A 31 13.59 -11.24 -28.26
CA PHE A 31 14.02 -9.87 -27.98
C PHE A 31 12.84 -8.91 -27.69
N LEU A 32 11.69 -9.10 -28.36
CA LEU A 32 10.50 -8.28 -28.10
C LEU A 32 9.81 -8.62 -26.78
N ILE A 33 9.80 -9.90 -26.39
CA ILE A 33 9.20 -10.35 -25.13
C ILE A 33 10.11 -10.03 -23.94
N PHE A 34 11.42 -10.25 -24.08
CA PHE A 34 12.39 -10.11 -23.00
C PHE A 34 13.15 -8.78 -22.98
N GLY A 35 13.10 -7.97 -24.04
CA GLY A 35 13.74 -6.66 -24.09
C GLY A 35 13.23 -5.70 -23.01
N PRO A 36 11.89 -5.55 -22.82
CA PRO A 36 11.33 -4.69 -21.78
C PRO A 36 11.68 -5.18 -20.36
N THR A 37 11.62 -6.49 -20.11
CA THR A 37 11.94 -7.07 -18.79
C THR A 37 13.43 -6.96 -18.46
N ARG A 38 14.32 -7.08 -19.46
CA ARG A 38 15.76 -6.87 -19.26
C ARG A 38 16.11 -5.41 -18.98
N SER A 39 15.39 -4.47 -19.60
CA SER A 39 15.52 -3.03 -19.28
C SER A 39 15.07 -2.70 -17.85
N MET A 40 14.08 -3.40 -17.29
CA MET A 40 13.72 -3.25 -15.88
C MET A 40 14.74 -3.95 -14.97
N LEU A 41 15.23 -5.13 -15.35
CA LEU A 41 16.22 -5.86 -14.54
C LEU A 41 17.57 -5.13 -14.45
N ASP A 42 18.02 -4.50 -15.55
CA ASP A 42 19.23 -3.67 -15.54
C ASP A 42 19.03 -2.38 -14.71
N GLN A 43 17.80 -1.88 -14.55
CA GLN A 43 17.50 -0.78 -13.61
C GLN A 43 17.55 -1.21 -12.13
N HIS A 44 17.34 -2.49 -11.82
CA HIS A 44 17.40 -3.02 -10.46
C HIS A 44 18.80 -3.51 -10.05
N HIS A 45 19.69 -3.84 -11.01
CA HIS A 45 21.05 -4.30 -10.72
C HIS A 45 22.13 -3.21 -10.72
N ASP A 46 21.82 -1.97 -11.08
CA ASP A 46 22.59 -0.80 -10.64
C ASP A 46 22.28 -0.52 -9.15
N ALA A 47 22.48 -1.54 -8.33
CA ALA A 47 22.46 -1.49 -6.89
C ALA A 47 23.46 -0.41 -6.42
N MET A 48 22.88 0.72 -6.03
CA MET A 48 23.19 1.41 -4.78
C MET A 48 24.67 1.72 -4.54
N VAL A 49 25.41 2.18 -5.56
CA VAL A 49 26.47 3.14 -5.26
C VAL A 49 25.77 4.48 -5.09
N LEU A 50 25.27 4.74 -3.87
CA LEU A 50 24.86 6.07 -3.43
C LEU A 50 25.96 7.05 -3.87
N PRO A 51 25.67 8.01 -4.77
CA PRO A 51 26.67 8.98 -5.17
C PRO A 51 27.14 9.66 -3.88
N GLN A 52 28.40 9.42 -3.51
CA GLN A 52 29.05 10.18 -2.44
C GLN A 52 29.19 11.61 -2.95
N LEU A 53 28.16 12.42 -2.71
CA LEU A 53 28.12 13.83 -3.04
C LEU A 53 29.14 14.54 -2.14
N PRO A 54 30.24 15.08 -2.68
CA PRO A 54 31.20 15.86 -1.91
C PRO A 54 30.63 17.27 -1.79
N GLY A 55 29.76 17.48 -0.81
CA GLY A 55 29.11 18.76 -0.53
C GLY A 55 29.16 19.11 0.96
N PRO A 56 29.23 20.41 1.31
CA PRO A 56 29.30 20.86 2.71
C PRO A 56 28.06 20.38 3.47
N ALA A 57 28.25 19.51 4.47
CA ALA A 57 27.23 18.95 5.36
C ALA A 57 25.82 19.02 4.76
N SER A 58 25.61 18.36 3.62
CA SER A 58 24.30 18.31 2.99
C SER A 58 23.36 17.70 4.01
N SER A 59 22.36 18.46 4.43
CA SER A 59 21.40 18.06 5.45
C SER A 59 20.68 16.79 4.97
N TYR A 60 21.15 15.64 5.41
CA TYR A 60 20.56 14.32 5.20
C TYR A 60 19.30 14.18 6.05
N ALA A 61 18.25 13.58 5.49
CA ALA A 61 17.01 13.27 6.20
C ALA A 61 16.66 11.80 5.95
N GLU A 62 16.70 11.01 7.01
CA GLU A 62 16.38 9.59 7.02
C GLU A 62 14.89 9.37 7.30
N VAL A 63 14.34 8.29 6.75
CA VAL A 63 13.01 7.80 7.13
C VAL A 63 13.11 7.17 8.52
N THR A 64 12.76 7.98 9.52
CA THR A 64 12.73 7.58 10.93
C THR A 64 11.40 7.95 11.57
N GLU A 65 11.15 7.44 12.78
CA GLU A 65 9.97 7.81 13.55
C GLU A 65 10.03 9.29 13.92
N LEU A 66 8.89 9.98 13.76
CA LEU A 66 8.75 11.35 14.21
C LEU A 66 8.72 11.41 15.75
N GLU A 67 9.13 12.54 16.33
CA GLU A 67 9.21 12.72 17.79
C GLU A 67 7.87 12.39 18.49
N HIS A 68 6.75 12.74 17.86
CA HIS A 68 5.40 12.53 18.40
C HIS A 68 4.65 11.35 17.75
N GLU A 69 5.32 10.44 17.06
CA GLU A 69 4.66 9.31 16.39
C GLU A 69 4.00 8.34 17.38
N ASP A 70 4.57 8.17 18.56
CA ASP A 70 3.98 7.40 19.67
C ASP A 70 2.57 7.91 20.04
N ALA A 71 2.38 9.23 20.02
CA ALA A 71 1.08 9.82 20.29
C ALA A 71 0.06 9.43 19.21
N PHE A 72 0.47 9.40 17.95
CA PHE A 72 -0.38 8.88 16.87
C PHE A 72 -0.71 7.40 17.09
N ARG A 73 0.28 6.55 17.37
CA ARG A 73 0.07 5.11 17.59
C ARG A 73 -0.91 4.85 18.74
N ALA A 74 -0.77 5.59 19.85
CA ALA A 74 -1.65 5.49 21.01
C ALA A 74 -3.11 5.89 20.73
N THR A 75 -3.37 6.63 19.65
CA THR A 75 -4.72 7.10 19.28
C THR A 75 -5.44 6.20 18.28
N ILE A 76 -4.75 5.19 17.75
CA ILE A 76 -5.34 4.26 16.79
C ILE A 76 -6.39 3.38 17.47
N GLN A 77 -7.63 3.54 17.05
CA GLN A 77 -8.73 2.72 17.55
C GLN A 77 -8.77 1.39 16.81
N GLN A 78 -9.05 0.32 17.56
CA GLN A 78 -9.27 -1.02 17.06
C GLN A 78 -10.58 -1.58 17.62
N CYS A 79 -11.15 -2.58 16.95
CA CYS A 79 -12.32 -3.31 17.41
C CYS A 79 -12.14 -4.80 17.18
N LEU A 80 -11.61 -5.48 18.19
CA LEU A 80 -11.27 -6.90 18.12
C LEU A 80 -12.41 -7.78 18.65
N PRO A 81 -12.78 -8.87 17.95
CA PRO A 81 -13.56 -9.95 18.54
C PRO A 81 -12.87 -10.51 19.80
N PRO A 82 -13.61 -11.01 20.81
CA PRO A 82 -15.05 -11.25 20.85
C PRO A 82 -15.87 -10.06 21.38
N ASN A 83 -15.34 -8.83 21.38
CA ASN A 83 -16.05 -7.68 21.91
C ASN A 83 -17.45 -7.54 21.25
N PRO A 84 -18.55 -7.62 22.01
CA PRO A 84 -19.91 -7.66 21.44
C PRO A 84 -20.33 -6.35 20.78
N LYS A 85 -19.59 -5.25 21.02
CA LYS A 85 -19.78 -3.97 20.32
C LYS A 85 -19.16 -3.97 18.93
N CYS A 86 -18.17 -4.82 18.68
CA CYS A 86 -17.55 -5.02 17.37
C CYS A 86 -18.47 -5.88 16.51
N LYS A 87 -19.46 -5.25 15.89
CA LYS A 87 -20.43 -5.94 15.06
C LYS A 87 -19.72 -6.51 13.84
N GLN A 88 -19.73 -7.83 13.71
CA GLN A 88 -19.44 -8.48 12.44
C GLN A 88 -20.71 -8.41 11.60
N PHE A 89 -20.65 -7.71 10.47
CA PHE A 89 -21.75 -7.72 9.54
C PHE A 89 -21.58 -8.90 8.57
N ILE A 90 -22.43 -9.90 8.74
CA ILE A 90 -22.58 -11.01 7.79
C ILE A 90 -23.72 -10.63 6.83
N LEU A 91 -23.43 -10.64 5.53
CA LEU A 91 -24.42 -10.32 4.49
C LEU A 91 -25.54 -11.37 4.50
N PRO A 92 -26.80 -11.01 4.75
CA PRO A 92 -27.88 -11.98 4.98
C PRO A 92 -28.40 -12.71 3.72
N ASN A 93 -27.96 -12.33 2.51
CA ASN A 93 -28.61 -12.72 1.25
C ASN A 93 -27.73 -13.44 0.23
N ASN A 94 -26.48 -13.77 0.56
CA ASN A 94 -25.66 -14.58 -0.32
C ASN A 94 -25.75 -16.04 0.16
N ASN A 95 -26.25 -16.94 -0.68
CA ASN A 95 -26.26 -18.40 -0.44
C ASN A 95 -24.87 -18.99 -0.12
N ASN A 96 -23.82 -18.18 -0.24
CA ASN A 96 -22.47 -18.48 0.17
C ASN A 96 -22.18 -17.59 1.39
N ASN A 97 -22.02 -18.16 2.57
CA ASN A 97 -21.58 -17.50 3.81
C ASN A 97 -20.15 -16.94 3.70
N LYS A 98 -19.84 -16.20 2.63
CA LYS A 98 -18.53 -15.64 2.35
C LYS A 98 -18.30 -14.41 3.21
N ARG A 99 -17.22 -14.45 3.98
CA ARG A 99 -16.74 -13.34 4.79
C ARG A 99 -15.89 -12.44 3.92
N ARG A 100 -16.25 -11.17 3.84
CA ARG A 100 -15.52 -10.18 3.03
C ARG A 100 -14.61 -9.39 3.94
N VAL A 101 -13.32 -9.65 3.84
CA VAL A 101 -12.30 -9.00 4.67
C VAL A 101 -11.49 -8.06 3.78
N ALA A 102 -11.46 -6.79 4.15
CA ALA A 102 -10.63 -5.82 3.46
C ALA A 102 -9.29 -5.66 4.17
N VAL A 103 -8.21 -5.70 3.41
CA VAL A 103 -6.89 -5.20 3.81
C VAL A 103 -6.79 -3.79 3.26
N ILE A 104 -6.73 -2.81 4.16
CA ILE A 104 -6.83 -1.40 3.84
C ILE A 104 -5.55 -0.70 4.26
N ALA A 105 -4.89 -0.09 3.29
CA ALA A 105 -3.69 0.71 3.44
C ALA A 105 -3.68 1.82 2.39
N PRO A 106 -2.96 2.93 2.59
CA PRO A 106 -2.73 3.92 1.54
C PRO A 106 -2.10 3.30 0.28
N PRO A 107 -2.13 4.00 -0.87
CA PRO A 107 -1.35 3.62 -2.05
C PRO A 107 0.11 3.37 -1.68
N GLY A 108 0.76 2.45 -2.39
CA GLY A 108 2.08 1.96 -2.00
C GLY A 108 2.26 0.50 -2.34
N ASP A 109 3.47 -0.01 -2.15
CA ASP A 109 3.67 -1.46 -2.12
C ASP A 109 3.46 -1.99 -0.71
N LEU A 110 2.71 -3.08 -0.62
CA LEU A 110 2.35 -3.68 0.66
C LEU A 110 3.05 -5.02 0.73
N VAL A 111 4.17 -5.09 1.45
CA VAL A 111 4.89 -6.34 1.75
C VAL A 111 3.94 -7.37 2.37
N ALA A 112 2.96 -6.92 3.17
CA ALA A 112 1.96 -7.79 3.78
C ALA A 112 0.93 -8.41 2.81
N LYS A 113 0.89 -7.98 1.54
CA LYS A 113 -0.11 -8.46 0.58
C LYS A 113 0.06 -9.94 0.26
N GLU A 114 1.29 -10.38 0.02
CA GLU A 114 1.58 -11.78 -0.34
C GLU A 114 1.29 -12.71 0.84
N ARG A 115 1.71 -12.32 2.05
CA ARG A 115 1.43 -13.03 3.30
C ARG A 115 -0.08 -13.22 3.52
N LEU A 116 -0.85 -12.15 3.39
CA LEU A 116 -2.31 -12.20 3.58
C LEU A 116 -3.00 -13.01 2.49
N GLN A 117 -2.48 -12.99 1.26
CA GLN A 117 -2.98 -13.84 0.18
C GLN A 117 -2.78 -15.33 0.47
N ALA A 118 -1.65 -15.73 1.05
CA ALA A 118 -1.41 -17.11 1.45
C ALA A 118 -2.42 -17.60 2.51
N ILE A 119 -2.74 -16.76 3.52
CA ILE A 119 -3.76 -17.06 4.52
C ILE A 119 -5.17 -17.15 3.88
N ALA A 120 -5.48 -16.28 2.91
CA ALA A 120 -6.77 -16.32 2.24
C ALA A 120 -6.96 -17.57 1.37
N GLN A 121 -5.90 -18.05 0.71
CA GLN A 121 -5.96 -19.23 -0.15
C GLN A 121 -6.25 -20.54 0.61
N SER A 122 -6.03 -20.56 1.94
CA SER A 122 -6.34 -21.74 2.76
C SER A 122 -7.80 -21.81 3.23
N HIS A 123 -8.66 -20.83 2.92
CA HIS A 123 -10.04 -20.76 3.41
C HIS A 123 -11.07 -20.41 2.30
N ASP A 124 -11.87 -21.40 1.89
CA ASP A 124 -12.84 -21.27 0.78
C ASP A 124 -13.99 -20.25 1.02
N ASN A 125 -14.24 -19.89 2.29
CA ASN A 125 -15.30 -18.98 2.71
C ASN A 125 -14.81 -17.54 2.94
N LEU A 126 -13.55 -17.23 2.62
CA LEU A 126 -12.95 -15.92 2.81
C LEU A 126 -12.73 -15.21 1.46
N GLU A 127 -13.33 -14.02 1.29
CA GLU A 127 -13.01 -13.10 0.20
C GLU A 127 -12.09 -12.02 0.77
N LEU A 128 -10.81 -12.07 0.41
CA LEU A 128 -9.83 -11.06 0.79
C LEU A 128 -9.73 -9.97 -0.28
N ILE A 129 -9.88 -8.71 0.13
CA ILE A 129 -9.93 -7.55 -0.76
C ILE A 129 -8.84 -6.56 -0.36
N PHE A 130 -7.89 -6.30 -1.26
CA PHE A 130 -6.89 -5.24 -1.07
C PHE A 130 -7.42 -3.95 -1.68
N ARG A 131 -7.45 -2.86 -0.90
CA ARG A 131 -7.91 -1.56 -1.41
C ARG A 131 -7.31 -0.38 -0.66
N THR A 132 -7.20 0.75 -1.36
CA THR A 132 -6.75 2.02 -0.81
C THR A 132 -7.88 2.96 -0.38
N HIS A 133 -9.06 2.79 -0.99
CA HIS A 133 -10.24 3.56 -0.66
C HIS A 133 -10.72 3.27 0.77
N VAL A 134 -10.89 4.31 1.59
CA VAL A 134 -11.55 4.16 2.88
C VAL A 134 -13.00 3.73 2.70
N PRO A 135 -13.53 2.84 3.54
CA PRO A 135 -14.95 2.52 3.51
C PRO A 135 -15.79 3.78 3.81
N PRO A 136 -16.95 3.98 3.14
CA PRO A 136 -17.87 5.04 3.50
C PRO A 136 -18.29 4.95 4.96
N TYR A 137 -18.52 6.11 5.56
CA TYR A 137 -19.00 6.23 6.92
C TYR A 137 -20.30 5.46 7.14
N GLY A 138 -20.36 4.71 8.24
CA GLY A 138 -21.53 3.95 8.64
C GLY A 138 -21.20 2.63 9.30
N TYR A 139 -22.16 1.71 9.25
CA TYR A 139 -22.04 0.36 9.80
C TYR A 139 -21.58 -0.61 8.70
N GLY A 140 -21.23 -1.85 9.07
CA GLY A 140 -20.95 -2.94 8.10
C GLY A 140 -21.89 -3.03 6.88
N LYS A 141 -23.17 -2.65 7.03
CA LYS A 141 -24.18 -2.57 5.96
C LYS A 141 -23.91 -1.52 4.88
N THR A 142 -23.15 -0.47 5.16
CA THR A 142 -22.89 0.63 4.22
C THR A 142 -21.69 0.37 3.33
N HIS A 143 -20.77 -0.51 3.72
CA HIS A 143 -19.57 -0.81 2.94
C HIS A 143 -19.42 -2.30 2.59
N GLY A 144 -20.29 -3.17 3.13
CA GLY A 144 -20.36 -4.58 2.75
C GLY A 144 -19.15 -5.41 3.15
N LEU A 145 -18.42 -4.98 4.19
CA LEU A 145 -17.27 -5.70 4.76
C LEU A 145 -17.65 -6.30 6.12
N THR A 146 -17.19 -7.51 6.38
CA THR A 146 -17.37 -8.19 7.67
C THR A 146 -16.27 -7.78 8.65
N GLN A 147 -15.04 -7.64 8.15
CA GLN A 147 -13.88 -7.25 8.93
C GLN A 147 -12.93 -6.39 8.09
N VAL A 148 -12.10 -5.62 8.78
CA VAL A 148 -11.05 -4.80 8.19
C VAL A 148 -9.73 -5.07 8.88
N ILE A 149 -8.69 -5.30 8.10
CA ILE A 149 -7.30 -5.29 8.54
C ILE A 149 -6.71 -3.97 8.04
N ARG A 150 -6.39 -3.09 8.97
CA ARG A 150 -5.71 -1.82 8.70
C ARG A 150 -4.20 -2.07 8.79
N PHE A 151 -3.48 -1.83 7.72
CA PHE A 151 -2.02 -1.91 7.74
C PHE A 151 -1.40 -0.54 8.06
N ILE A 152 -0.36 -0.53 8.89
CA ILE A 152 0.36 0.68 9.30
C ILE A 152 1.87 0.41 9.14
N PRO A 153 2.46 0.75 7.98
CA PRO A 153 3.91 0.78 7.83
C PRO A 153 4.50 1.71 8.89
N GLN A 154 5.63 1.30 9.47
CA GLN A 154 6.37 2.11 10.43
C GLN A 154 7.79 2.32 9.90
N PRO A 155 8.34 3.53 9.98
CA PRO A 155 7.74 4.74 10.55
C PRO A 155 6.63 5.34 9.67
N LEU A 156 5.80 6.23 10.22
CA LEU A 156 4.71 6.89 9.49
C LEU A 156 5.20 7.62 8.22
N LEU A 157 6.42 8.16 8.25
CA LEU A 157 7.04 8.79 7.10
C LEU A 157 7.23 7.84 5.92
N LEU A 158 7.50 6.55 6.17
CA LEU A 158 7.60 5.53 5.12
C LEU A 158 6.30 5.44 4.34
N GLN A 159 5.16 5.37 5.05
CA GLN A 159 3.84 5.32 4.44
C GLN A 159 3.52 6.58 3.64
N VAL A 160 3.95 7.76 4.11
CA VAL A 160 3.76 9.03 3.37
C VAL A 160 4.58 9.06 2.09
N THR A 161 5.87 8.70 2.17
CA THR A 161 6.74 8.74 0.99
C THR A 161 6.35 7.69 -0.03
N ASP A 162 6.04 6.47 0.40
CA ASP A 162 5.62 5.36 -0.47
C ASP A 162 4.29 5.67 -1.17
N ALA A 163 3.32 6.26 -0.45
CA ALA A 163 2.06 6.69 -1.04
C ALA A 163 2.22 7.80 -2.09
N LEU A 164 3.14 8.75 -1.89
CA LEU A 164 3.40 9.79 -2.89
C LEU A 164 4.17 9.22 -4.09
N GLN A 165 5.13 8.33 -3.86
CA GLN A 165 5.93 7.72 -4.92
C GLN A 165 5.11 6.79 -5.81
N SER A 166 4.24 5.96 -5.23
CA SER A 166 3.36 5.05 -5.98
C SER A 166 2.36 5.77 -6.90
N LEU A 167 2.15 7.08 -6.70
CA LEU A 167 1.27 7.93 -7.49
C LEU A 167 1.99 8.80 -8.53
N LEU A 168 3.30 8.61 -8.70
CA LEU A 168 4.06 9.22 -9.78
C LEU A 168 3.66 8.58 -11.12
N GLN A 169 3.40 9.41 -12.12
CA GLN A 169 3.09 8.98 -13.48
C GLN A 169 4.37 8.60 -14.25
N HIS A 170 4.21 7.94 -15.39
CA HIS A 170 5.34 7.56 -16.22
C HIS A 170 6.22 8.77 -16.59
N GLY A 171 7.48 8.73 -16.19
CA GLY A 171 8.46 9.81 -16.39
C GLY A 171 8.53 10.86 -15.27
N GLU A 172 7.62 10.82 -14.29
CA GLU A 172 7.77 11.56 -13.04
C GLU A 172 8.76 10.82 -12.13
N THR A 173 9.56 11.56 -11.36
CA THR A 173 10.53 11.02 -10.39
C THR A 173 10.28 11.64 -9.02
N HIS A 174 10.85 11.07 -7.96
CA HIS A 174 10.75 11.63 -6.60
C HIS A 174 11.21 13.09 -6.51
N ALA A 175 11.98 13.58 -7.48
CA ALA A 175 12.44 14.97 -7.52
C ALA A 175 11.31 16.00 -7.65
N ILE A 176 10.12 15.59 -8.11
CA ILE A 176 8.95 16.49 -8.20
C ILE A 176 8.25 16.70 -6.85
N ILE A 177 8.52 15.83 -5.87
CA ILE A 177 7.87 15.87 -4.56
C ILE A 177 8.42 17.08 -3.79
N THR A 178 7.53 17.98 -3.38
CA THR A 178 7.89 19.18 -2.62
C THR A 178 7.61 19.02 -1.13
N LEU A 179 8.10 19.96 -0.32
CA LEU A 179 7.73 20.03 1.11
C LEU A 179 6.22 20.18 1.31
N SER A 180 5.54 20.92 0.42
CA SER A 180 4.08 21.06 0.49
C SER A 180 3.38 19.72 0.25
N ASP A 181 3.93 18.88 -0.63
CA ASP A 181 3.36 17.56 -0.92
C ASP A 181 3.53 16.60 0.25
N LEU A 182 4.71 16.58 0.88
CA LEU A 182 4.95 15.79 2.10
C LEU A 182 4.01 16.20 3.24
N LYS A 183 3.86 17.51 3.48
CA LYS A 183 2.95 18.02 4.52
C LYS A 183 1.50 17.64 4.24
N ALA A 184 1.04 17.81 2.99
CA ALA A 184 -0.33 17.49 2.64
C ALA A 184 -0.59 15.97 2.62
N GLY A 185 0.37 15.18 2.13
CA GLY A 185 0.36 13.72 2.17
C GLY A 185 0.25 13.22 3.61
N LEU A 186 1.09 13.70 4.53
CA LEU A 186 1.01 13.34 5.95
C LEU A 186 -0.38 13.63 6.54
N ARG A 187 -0.97 14.80 6.26
CA ARG A 187 -2.34 15.12 6.71
C ARG A 187 -3.37 14.15 6.13
N GLN A 188 -3.27 13.81 4.84
CA GLN A 188 -4.18 12.86 4.19
C GLN A 188 -4.08 11.46 4.81
N ILE A 189 -2.87 10.98 5.08
CA ILE A 189 -2.61 9.68 5.73
C ILE A 189 -3.15 9.67 7.17
N LEU A 190 -2.96 10.75 7.93
CA LEU A 190 -3.54 10.88 9.28
C LEU A 190 -5.07 10.90 9.24
N ARG A 191 -5.68 11.59 8.26
CA ARG A 191 -7.14 11.60 8.06
C ARG A 191 -7.66 10.24 7.61
N PHE A 192 -6.87 9.48 6.85
CA PHE A 192 -7.22 8.13 6.41
C PHE A 192 -7.33 7.23 7.64
N HIS A 193 -6.35 7.31 8.54
CA HIS A 193 -6.36 6.61 9.81
C HIS A 193 -7.42 7.11 10.80
N CYS A 194 -7.77 8.41 10.77
CA CYS A 194 -8.94 8.95 11.47
C CYS A 194 -10.23 8.24 11.03
N ARG A 195 -10.47 8.14 9.72
CA ARG A 195 -11.69 7.51 9.19
C ARG A 195 -11.79 6.02 9.54
N LEU A 196 -10.67 5.30 9.44
CA LEU A 196 -10.61 3.91 9.87
C LEU A 196 -10.84 3.75 11.38
N SER A 197 -10.38 4.70 12.20
CA SER A 197 -10.66 4.69 13.64
C SER A 197 -12.16 4.82 13.93
N HIS A 198 -12.90 5.62 13.17
CA HIS A 198 -14.36 5.65 13.31
C HIS A 198 -15.06 4.40 12.80
N LEU A 199 -14.52 3.77 11.76
CA LEU A 199 -15.03 2.49 11.28
C LEU A 199 -14.98 1.42 12.38
N ALA A 200 -13.93 1.46 13.22
CA ALA A 200 -13.79 0.58 14.37
C ALA A 200 -14.92 0.72 15.41
N ALA A 201 -15.72 1.80 15.39
CA ALA A 201 -16.88 1.89 16.27
C ALA A 201 -17.97 0.86 15.94
N HIS A 202 -17.99 0.34 14.71
CA HIS A 202 -19.12 -0.41 14.17
C HIS A 202 -18.77 -1.64 13.34
N THR A 203 -17.51 -1.78 12.94
CA THR A 203 -17.01 -2.90 12.14
C THR A 203 -15.76 -3.45 12.82
N ALA A 204 -15.63 -4.78 12.87
CA ALA A 204 -14.43 -5.41 13.41
C ALA A 204 -13.19 -4.95 12.63
N LEU A 205 -12.23 -4.36 13.34
CA LEU A 205 -11.04 -3.74 12.76
C LEU A 205 -9.82 -4.11 13.59
N LEU A 206 -8.86 -4.76 12.95
CA LEU A 206 -7.53 -5.02 13.48
C LEU A 206 -6.55 -4.04 12.83
N SER A 207 -5.67 -3.43 13.63
CA SER A 207 -4.53 -2.70 13.06
C SER A 207 -3.27 -3.52 13.24
N VAL A 208 -2.52 -3.71 12.16
CA VAL A 208 -1.25 -4.45 12.13
C VAL A 208 -0.15 -3.47 11.78
N ALA A 209 0.91 -3.43 12.60
CA ALA A 209 2.11 -2.69 12.28
C ALA A 209 3.12 -3.59 11.56
N GLU A 210 3.85 -3.06 10.59
CA GLU A 210 4.78 -3.85 9.77
C GLU A 210 6.01 -4.37 10.54
N LYS A 211 6.45 -3.67 11.58
CA LYS A 211 7.63 -4.03 12.39
C LYS A 211 7.38 -5.15 13.42
N GLU A 212 6.18 -5.71 13.48
CA GLU A 212 5.85 -6.77 14.44
C GLU A 212 6.44 -8.12 13.99
N ASP A 213 6.72 -9.02 14.95
CA ASP A 213 7.26 -10.35 14.68
C ASP A 213 6.30 -11.13 13.75
N GLU A 214 6.84 -11.80 12.73
CA GLU A 214 6.04 -12.51 11.72
C GLU A 214 5.16 -13.60 12.33
N GLU A 215 5.65 -14.29 13.36
CA GLU A 215 4.87 -15.29 14.09
C GLU A 215 3.72 -14.63 14.88
N GLU A 216 3.98 -13.47 15.47
CA GLU A 216 2.99 -12.68 16.21
C GLU A 216 1.90 -12.15 15.26
N ILE A 217 2.29 -11.54 14.14
CA ILE A 217 1.36 -11.05 13.10
C ILE A 217 0.48 -12.20 12.60
N SER A 218 1.07 -13.35 12.27
CA SER A 218 0.34 -14.51 11.76
C SER A 218 -0.68 -15.03 12.78
N SER A 219 -0.28 -15.12 14.05
CA SER A 219 -1.14 -15.52 15.15
C SER A 219 -2.31 -14.55 15.39
N VAL A 220 -2.01 -13.24 15.42
CA VAL A 220 -3.02 -12.18 15.60
C VAL A 220 -3.99 -12.17 14.42
N LEU A 221 -3.49 -12.27 13.19
CA LEU A 221 -4.32 -12.35 11.99
C LEU A 221 -5.23 -13.58 12.01
N GLN A 222 -4.69 -14.76 12.33
CA GLN A 222 -5.49 -15.99 12.42
C GLN A 222 -6.61 -15.85 13.47
N SER A 223 -6.29 -15.34 14.66
CA SER A 223 -7.28 -15.17 15.73
C SER A 223 -8.36 -14.12 15.38
N PHE A 224 -7.97 -13.06 14.67
CA PHE A 224 -8.90 -12.05 14.20
C PHE A 224 -9.79 -12.60 13.10
N LEU A 225 -9.21 -13.26 12.10
CA LEU A 225 -9.93 -13.83 10.98
C LEU A 225 -10.80 -15.00 11.40
N PHE A 226 -10.43 -15.80 12.40
CA PHE A 226 -11.16 -17.02 12.77
C PHE A 226 -11.34 -17.11 14.30
N PRO A 227 -12.13 -16.22 14.92
CA PRO A 227 -12.23 -16.14 16.38
C PRO A 227 -12.89 -17.38 17.02
N ASP A 228 -13.65 -18.16 16.24
CA ASP A 228 -14.32 -19.38 16.68
C ASP A 228 -13.44 -20.64 16.48
N GLU A 229 -12.33 -20.53 15.74
CA GLU A 229 -11.42 -21.64 15.52
C GLU A 229 -10.39 -21.70 16.64
N LYS A 230 -10.08 -22.91 17.12
CA LYS A 230 -8.96 -23.07 18.03
C LYS A 230 -7.68 -22.73 17.27
N PRO A 231 -6.76 -21.93 17.85
CA PRO A 231 -5.47 -21.72 17.23
C PRO A 231 -4.82 -23.08 16.97
N PRO A 232 -4.15 -23.27 15.81
CA PRO A 232 -3.47 -24.52 15.52
C PRO A 232 -2.53 -24.84 16.69
N GLU A 233 -2.65 -26.04 17.26
CA GLU A 233 -1.71 -26.46 18.30
C GLU A 233 -0.29 -26.38 17.70
N PRO A 234 0.68 -25.80 18.41
CA PRO A 234 2.05 -25.71 17.92
C PRO A 234 2.50 -27.13 17.60
N ASN A 235 2.70 -27.39 16.31
CA ASN A 235 2.92 -28.73 15.82
C ASN A 235 4.32 -29.15 16.28
N ASN A 236 4.40 -29.84 17.42
CA ASN A 236 5.66 -30.29 18.04
C ASN A 236 6.39 -31.37 17.21
N ASN A 237 5.86 -31.69 16.03
CA ASN A 237 6.54 -32.50 15.04
C ASN A 237 7.52 -31.60 14.27
N ASN A 238 8.81 -31.75 14.58
CA ASN A 238 9.98 -31.25 13.87
C ASN A 238 10.09 -31.73 12.39
N ASN A 239 8.98 -32.00 11.72
CA ASN A 239 8.98 -32.18 10.29
C ASN A 239 9.08 -30.79 9.69
N ASN A 240 10.33 -30.42 9.38
CA ASN A 240 10.71 -29.32 8.50
C ASN A 240 9.97 -29.46 7.17
N ASN A 241 8.68 -29.12 7.14
CA ASN A 241 8.02 -28.69 5.93
C ASN A 241 8.70 -27.37 5.61
N THR A 242 9.75 -27.50 4.80
CA THR A 242 10.39 -26.40 4.10
C THR A 242 9.26 -25.67 3.41
N TYR A 243 8.77 -24.60 4.04
CA TYR A 243 8.06 -23.57 3.31
C TYR A 243 9.02 -23.23 2.18
N ILE A 244 8.62 -23.53 0.94
CA ILE A 244 9.33 -23.02 -0.23
C ILE A 244 9.01 -21.54 -0.22
N GLY A 245 9.64 -20.82 0.73
CA GLY A 245 9.73 -19.39 0.70
C GLY A 245 10.49 -19.11 -0.58
N ASN A 246 9.84 -18.42 -1.51
CA ASN A 246 10.61 -17.63 -2.43
C ASN A 246 11.50 -16.74 -1.55
N ASP A 247 12.81 -16.65 -1.86
CA ASP A 247 13.82 -15.86 -1.14
C ASP A 247 13.54 -14.33 -1.20
N ASP A 248 12.29 -13.93 -1.34
CA ASP A 248 11.84 -12.55 -1.29
C ASP A 248 11.87 -12.13 0.18
N ASP A 249 13.08 -11.79 0.64
CA ASP A 249 13.37 -11.30 1.97
C ASP A 249 12.51 -10.03 2.23
N PRO A 250 11.47 -10.10 3.08
CA PRO A 250 10.59 -8.96 3.35
C PRO A 250 11.36 -7.79 3.94
N ASP A 251 12.49 -8.05 4.61
CA ASP A 251 13.37 -7.01 5.13
C ASP A 251 14.09 -6.28 3.99
N ALA A 252 14.42 -6.97 2.90
CA ALA A 252 15.03 -6.35 1.73
C ALA A 252 14.05 -5.41 1.02
N LEU A 253 12.78 -5.81 0.87
CA LEU A 253 11.76 -4.95 0.28
C LEU A 253 11.52 -3.71 1.15
N TYR A 254 11.38 -3.88 2.47
CA TYR A 254 11.28 -2.77 3.41
C TYR A 254 12.47 -1.81 3.30
N GLN A 255 13.70 -2.33 3.23
CA GLN A 255 14.91 -1.52 3.08
C GLN A 255 14.91 -0.70 1.78
N VAL A 256 14.39 -1.24 0.68
CA VAL A 256 14.24 -0.52 -0.58
C VAL A 256 13.28 0.66 -0.42
N HIS A 257 12.08 0.44 0.13
CA HIS A 257 11.12 1.54 0.35
C HIS A 257 11.66 2.59 1.34
N ALA A 258 12.36 2.17 2.40
CA ALA A 258 13.00 3.07 3.35
C ALA A 258 14.12 3.90 2.70
N ALA A 259 14.91 3.31 1.81
CA ALA A 259 15.94 4.01 1.05
C ALA A 259 15.32 5.04 0.08
N ASP A 260 14.27 4.67 -0.65
CA ASP A 260 13.57 5.56 -1.57
C ASP A 260 12.89 6.73 -0.84
N GLY A 261 12.26 6.45 0.30
CA GLY A 261 11.70 7.48 1.18
C GLY A 261 12.80 8.42 1.70
N THR A 262 13.94 7.88 2.11
CA THR A 262 15.10 8.65 2.59
C THR A 262 15.66 9.56 1.49
N GLN A 263 15.74 9.06 0.26
CA GLN A 263 16.14 9.87 -0.89
C GLN A 263 15.17 11.03 -1.12
N THR A 264 13.87 10.78 -1.01
CA THR A 264 12.82 11.80 -1.16
C THR A 264 12.92 12.88 -0.09
N LEU A 265 13.04 12.48 1.19
CA LEU A 265 13.17 13.42 2.31
C LEU A 265 14.45 14.25 2.19
N THR A 266 15.57 13.61 1.84
CA THR A 266 16.86 14.30 1.66
C THR A 266 16.80 15.31 0.50
N HIS A 267 16.17 14.94 -0.62
CA HIS A 267 15.95 15.85 -1.75
C HIS A 267 15.13 17.07 -1.33
N VAL A 268 13.97 16.86 -0.70
CA VAL A 268 13.11 17.96 -0.23
C VAL A 268 13.83 18.85 0.79
N GLN A 269 14.61 18.26 1.69
CA GLN A 269 15.40 19.00 2.68
C GLN A 269 16.45 19.89 2.00
N SER A 270 17.15 19.36 0.98
CA SER A 270 18.14 20.12 0.21
C SER A 270 17.54 21.34 -0.51
N LEU A 271 16.31 21.23 -1.00
CA LEU A 271 15.61 22.30 -1.72
C LEU A 271 14.98 23.34 -0.77
N SER A 272 14.37 22.87 0.32
CA SER A 272 13.59 23.71 1.23
C SER A 272 14.45 24.46 2.25
N ARG A 273 15.67 23.98 2.54
CA ARG A 273 16.59 24.56 3.52
C ARG A 273 16.02 24.66 4.94
N VAL A 274 15.08 23.76 5.27
CA VAL A 274 14.53 23.60 6.62
C VAL A 274 14.76 22.17 7.08
N ASN A 275 14.74 21.94 8.39
CA ASN A 275 14.71 20.57 8.92
C ASN A 275 13.32 19.97 8.61
N VAL A 276 13.28 19.06 7.62
CA VAL A 276 12.02 18.49 7.13
C VAL A 276 11.35 17.64 8.19
N LEU A 277 12.12 16.88 8.98
CA LEU A 277 11.59 16.03 10.05
C LEU A 277 10.88 16.88 11.12
N ASN A 278 11.48 17.99 11.55
CA ASN A 278 10.84 18.91 12.51
C ASN A 278 9.56 19.54 11.94
N VAL A 279 9.55 19.88 10.64
CA VAL A 279 8.35 20.43 10.00
C VAL A 279 7.23 19.38 9.93
N LEU A 280 7.56 18.14 9.57
CA LEU A 280 6.58 17.05 9.49
C LEU A 280 6.06 16.62 10.86
N ASP A 281 6.91 16.63 11.89
CA ASP A 281 6.48 16.41 13.27
C ASP A 281 5.50 17.48 13.76
N GLN A 282 5.73 18.76 13.42
CA GLN A 282 4.75 19.81 13.72
C GLN A 282 3.42 19.58 12.96
N VAL A 283 3.48 19.14 11.70
CA VAL A 283 2.26 18.79 10.95
C VAL A 283 1.52 17.62 11.60
N LEU A 284 2.24 16.62 12.11
CA LEU A 284 1.67 15.51 12.87
C LEU A 284 0.92 16.02 14.10
N LEU A 285 1.56 16.85 14.92
CA LEU A 285 0.94 17.43 16.11
C LEU A 285 -0.29 18.29 15.78
N ASP A 286 -0.18 19.18 14.80
CA ASP A 286 -1.27 20.05 14.37
C ASP A 286 -2.48 19.23 13.91
N GLU A 287 -2.24 18.16 13.14
CA GLU A 287 -3.31 17.32 12.61
C GLU A 287 -3.90 16.39 13.69
N LEU A 288 -3.09 15.89 14.63
CA LEU A 288 -3.61 15.18 15.82
C LEU A 288 -4.49 16.11 16.66
N GLN A 289 -4.07 17.35 16.89
CA GLN A 289 -4.89 18.34 17.60
C GLN A 289 -6.18 18.65 16.81
N HIS A 290 -6.07 18.87 15.50
CA HIS A 290 -7.20 19.20 14.64
C HIS A 290 -8.22 18.05 14.56
N THR A 291 -7.75 16.80 14.53
CA THR A 291 -8.58 15.60 14.54
C THR A 291 -9.04 15.17 15.94
N ARG A 292 -8.65 15.91 16.99
CA ARG A 292 -8.85 15.52 18.40
C ARG A 292 -8.38 14.10 18.65
N ASN A 293 -7.11 13.82 18.32
CA ASN A 293 -6.51 12.50 18.46
C ASN A 293 -7.30 11.43 17.68
N LEU A 294 -7.59 11.71 16.41
CA LEU A 294 -8.36 10.84 15.50
C LEU A 294 -9.82 10.56 15.92
N THR A 295 -10.39 11.34 16.84
CA THR A 295 -11.77 11.11 17.34
C THR A 295 -12.83 12.02 16.72
N ILE A 296 -12.47 13.12 16.06
CA ILE A 296 -13.45 14.10 15.54
C ILE A 296 -14.35 13.50 14.44
N TRP A 297 -15.67 13.62 14.56
CA TRP A 297 -16.60 13.17 13.52
C TRP A 297 -17.34 14.33 12.84
N PRO A 298 -17.38 14.41 11.50
CA PRO A 298 -16.55 13.67 10.56
C PRO A 298 -15.08 14.14 10.59
N CYS A 299 -14.16 13.29 10.12
CA CYS A 299 -12.77 13.67 9.90
C CYS A 299 -12.69 14.80 8.84
N PRO A 300 -11.63 15.61 8.87
CA PRO A 300 -11.32 16.55 7.79
C PRO A 300 -11.22 15.85 6.42
N SER A 301 -11.46 16.61 5.34
CA SER A 301 -11.44 16.07 3.98
C SER A 301 -10.02 15.82 3.49
N PHE A 302 -9.80 14.80 2.66
CA PHE A 302 -8.54 14.59 1.94
C PHE A 302 -8.24 15.72 0.95
N TRP A 303 -9.29 16.37 0.43
CA TRP A 303 -9.21 17.48 -0.54
C TRP A 303 -8.90 18.84 0.10
N SER A 304 -8.83 18.92 1.43
CA SER A 304 -8.45 20.13 2.18
C SER A 304 -7.14 19.94 2.97
N ALA A 305 -6.14 19.28 2.39
CA ALA A 305 -4.88 18.93 3.07
C ALA A 305 -3.72 19.94 2.86
N GLY A 306 -3.95 21.00 2.08
CA GLY A 306 -2.98 22.06 1.84
C GLY A 306 -2.69 22.89 3.10
N ASP A 307 -1.76 23.83 2.95
CA ASP A 307 -1.40 24.74 4.04
C ASP A 307 -2.40 25.89 4.20
N ALA A 308 -2.47 26.44 5.41
CA ALA A 308 -3.17 27.69 5.65
C ALA A 308 -2.54 28.84 4.83
N PRO A 309 -3.34 29.83 4.38
CA PRO A 309 -4.78 30.01 4.63
C PRO A 309 -5.70 29.25 3.68
N ASP A 310 -5.18 28.56 2.66
CA ASP A 310 -5.98 27.91 1.62
C ASP A 310 -5.75 26.38 1.61
N PRO A 311 -6.39 25.64 2.53
CA PRO A 311 -6.18 24.20 2.65
C PRO A 311 -6.69 23.42 1.43
N THR A 312 -7.51 24.04 0.56
CA THR A 312 -7.99 23.42 -0.69
C THR A 312 -6.98 23.48 -1.83
N LYS A 313 -5.92 24.29 -1.69
CA LYS A 313 -4.86 24.40 -2.68
C LYS A 313 -3.82 23.29 -2.48
N ILE A 314 -4.04 22.16 -3.14
CA ILE A 314 -3.14 21.01 -3.17
C ILE A 314 -2.63 20.74 -4.59
N SER A 315 -1.42 20.18 -4.71
CA SER A 315 -0.80 19.85 -5.99
C SER A 315 -1.55 18.72 -6.72
N PRO A 316 -1.34 18.53 -8.03
CA PRO A 316 -1.91 17.40 -8.76
C PRO A 316 -1.54 16.03 -8.14
N LEU A 317 -0.32 15.86 -7.66
CA LEU A 317 0.11 14.62 -7.00
C LEU A 317 -0.72 14.33 -5.74
N VAL A 318 -0.91 15.35 -4.89
CA VAL A 318 -1.71 15.24 -3.66
C VAL A 318 -3.21 15.09 -3.96
N GLN A 319 -3.71 15.61 -5.09
CA GLN A 319 -5.07 15.34 -5.56
C GLN A 319 -5.26 13.88 -5.96
N ARG A 320 -4.26 13.26 -6.62
CA ARG A 320 -4.28 11.82 -6.93
C ARG A 320 -4.32 11.00 -5.64
N LEU A 321 -3.56 11.40 -4.62
CA LEU A 321 -3.60 10.74 -3.30
C LEU A 321 -4.97 10.91 -2.63
N ALA A 322 -5.53 12.12 -2.65
CA ALA A 322 -6.89 12.36 -2.13
C ALA A 322 -7.91 11.43 -2.79
N GLN A 323 -7.86 11.30 -4.11
CA GLN A 323 -8.74 10.44 -4.88
C GLN A 323 -8.58 8.96 -4.50
N ALA A 324 -7.35 8.48 -4.39
CA ALA A 324 -7.05 7.08 -4.06
C ALA A 324 -7.44 6.69 -2.62
N LEU A 325 -7.48 7.65 -1.70
CA LEU A 325 -7.92 7.45 -0.31
C LEU A 325 -9.42 7.67 -0.11
N SER A 326 -10.07 8.45 -0.99
CA SER A 326 -11.49 8.80 -0.89
C SER A 326 -12.39 7.55 -0.93
N PRO A 327 -13.61 7.60 -0.37
CA PRO A 327 -14.54 6.48 -0.50
C PRO A 327 -14.89 6.17 -1.96
N ASP A 328 -14.90 4.89 -2.31
CA ASP A 328 -15.43 4.43 -3.59
C ASP A 328 -16.94 4.22 -3.48
N CYS A 329 -17.69 5.23 -3.91
CA CYS A 329 -19.16 5.20 -3.90
C CYS A 329 -19.77 4.43 -5.07
N GLU A 330 -18.95 3.99 -6.04
CA GLU A 330 -19.38 3.18 -7.19
C GLU A 330 -19.22 1.67 -6.93
N ASP A 331 -18.52 1.28 -5.84
CA ASP A 331 -18.44 -0.12 -5.41
C ASP A 331 -19.86 -0.68 -5.14
N PRO A 332 -20.25 -1.80 -5.77
CA PRO A 332 -21.62 -2.34 -5.68
C PRO A 332 -22.03 -2.77 -4.26
N TYR A 333 -21.06 -2.93 -3.36
CA TYR A 333 -21.28 -3.26 -1.96
C TYR A 333 -21.19 -2.04 -1.04
N ALA A 334 -20.78 -0.89 -1.57
CA ALA A 334 -20.73 0.38 -0.87
C ALA A 334 -21.99 1.21 -1.12
N LYS A 335 -22.39 1.99 -0.11
CA LYS A 335 -23.49 2.93 -0.16
C LYS A 335 -23.11 4.19 0.62
N CYS A 336 -22.72 5.23 -0.11
CA CYS A 336 -22.40 6.54 0.44
C CYS A 336 -23.68 7.32 0.79
N TRP A 337 -24.25 7.05 1.96
CA TRP A 337 -25.43 7.79 2.45
C TRP A 337 -25.06 9.12 3.10
N VAL A 338 -23.89 9.16 3.75
CA VAL A 338 -23.40 10.35 4.44
C VAL A 338 -22.99 11.36 3.38
N GLU A 339 -23.57 12.57 3.46
CA GLU A 339 -23.31 13.63 2.49
C GLU A 339 -21.82 13.92 2.34
N ARG A 340 -21.09 13.86 3.46
CA ARG A 340 -19.63 14.02 3.50
C ARG A 340 -18.90 12.99 2.63
N ASP A 341 -19.32 11.72 2.61
CA ASP A 341 -18.69 10.70 1.77
C ASP A 341 -18.94 10.96 0.29
N LYS A 342 -20.16 11.39 -0.07
CA LYS A 342 -20.48 11.73 -1.47
C LYS A 342 -19.63 12.90 -1.94
N CYS A 343 -19.51 13.93 -1.12
CA CYS A 343 -18.65 15.08 -1.40
C CYS A 343 -17.18 14.65 -1.54
N GLU A 344 -16.69 13.81 -0.64
CA GLU A 344 -15.33 13.29 -0.68
C GLU A 344 -15.06 12.50 -1.98
N ALA A 345 -15.99 11.62 -2.36
CA ALA A 345 -15.86 10.78 -3.56
C ALA A 345 -15.82 11.59 -4.87
N VAL A 346 -16.46 12.76 -4.91
CA VAL A 346 -16.47 13.64 -6.11
C VAL A 346 -15.43 14.76 -6.04
N GLY A 347 -14.61 14.82 -5.00
CA GLY A 347 -13.56 15.85 -4.88
C GLY A 347 -13.97 17.18 -4.24
N ASP A 348 -15.13 17.24 -3.55
CA ASP A 348 -15.57 18.45 -2.84
C ASP A 348 -15.12 18.45 -1.38
N ALA A 349 -14.11 19.28 -1.09
CA ALA A 349 -13.56 19.45 0.25
C ALA A 349 -14.51 20.07 1.28
N ARG A 350 -15.43 20.94 0.84
CA ARG A 350 -16.27 21.76 1.74
C ARG A 350 -17.64 21.15 1.98
N CYS A 351 -18.12 20.36 1.03
CA CYS A 351 -19.43 19.71 1.11
C CYS A 351 -20.53 20.72 1.44
N VAL A 352 -20.60 21.79 0.64
CA VAL A 352 -21.56 22.86 0.86
C VAL A 352 -22.94 22.31 0.55
N LYS A 353 -23.79 22.15 1.57
CA LYS A 353 -25.19 21.80 1.36
C LYS A 353 -25.82 22.87 0.46
N ASN A 354 -26.01 22.55 -0.81
CA ASN A 354 -26.91 23.31 -1.66
C ASN A 354 -28.29 23.16 -1.01
N LYS A 355 -28.75 24.20 -0.30
CA LYS A 355 -30.13 24.29 0.16
C LYS A 355 -31.00 24.23 -1.10
N LYS A 356 -31.55 23.05 -1.39
CA LYS A 356 -32.59 22.87 -2.40
C LYS A 356 -33.90 23.40 -1.88
#